data_AF-A0A8C5UHD0-F1
#
_entry.id   AF-A0A8C5UHD0-F1
#
_cell.length_a   1.000
_cell.length_b   1.000
_cell.length_c   1.000
_cell.angle_alpha   90.00
_cell.angle_beta   90.00
_cell.angle_gamma   90.00
#
_symmetry.space_group_name_H-M   'P 1'
#
loop_
_entity.id
_entity.type
_entity.pdbx_description
1 polymer ?
#
loop_
_entity_poly.entity_id
_entity_poly.type
_entity_poly.pdbx_seq_one_letter_code
_entity_poly.pdbx_strand_id
1 'polypeptide(L)'
;CNSPIRTALTMSQRHVLTYMEDAVSQLLENREDICQYGIARFFTEYFNSVRQGTHILFREFSFVQATPHNRASFLRTFWRCFRTVGKNGGKYSSICCCLATFT
;
A
#
# COMPACT_ATOMS: atom_id res chain seq x y z
N CYS A 1 -31.57 -15.17 -4.61
CA CYS A 1 -31.56 -13.89 -3.89
C CYS A 1 -30.12 -13.48 -3.57
N ASN A 2 -29.52 -12.63 -4.41
CA ASN A 2 -28.16 -12.12 -4.24
C ASN A 2 -28.20 -10.94 -3.25
N SER A 3 -28.06 -11.23 -1.96
CA SER A 3 -28.07 -10.19 -0.92
C SER A 3 -26.77 -9.35 -0.98
N PRO A 4 -26.84 -8.01 -1.02
CA PRO A 4 -25.67 -7.11 -1.07
C PRO A 4 -24.65 -7.33 0.05
N ILE A 5 -25.10 -7.92 1.16
CA ILE A 5 -24.28 -8.27 2.32
C ILE A 5 -23.25 -9.36 1.97
N ARG A 6 -23.61 -10.33 1.12
CA ARG A 6 -22.72 -11.43 0.74
C ARG A 6 -21.61 -10.97 -0.20
N THR A 7 -21.94 -10.07 -1.14
CA THR A 7 -20.94 -9.46 -2.03
C THR A 7 -19.98 -8.55 -1.28
N ALA A 8 -20.47 -7.71 -0.37
CA ALA A 8 -19.62 -6.86 0.49
C ALA A 8 -18.66 -7.69 1.36
N LEU A 9 -19.14 -8.81 1.94
CA LEU A 9 -18.29 -9.71 2.73
C LEU A 9 -17.16 -10.32 1.88
N THR A 10 -17.46 -10.75 0.65
CA THR A 10 -16.44 -11.29 -0.27
C THR A 10 -15.40 -10.24 -0.70
N MET A 11 -15.78 -8.95 -0.75
CA MET A 11 -14.85 -7.88 -1.10
C MET A 11 -13.90 -7.59 0.06
N SER A 12 -14.43 -7.47 1.29
CA SER A 12 -13.63 -7.26 2.49
C SER A 12 -12.68 -8.43 2.77
N GLN A 13 -13.15 -9.68 2.59
CA GLN A 13 -12.31 -10.87 2.72
C GLN A 13 -11.18 -10.90 1.68
N ARG A 14 -11.47 -10.53 0.43
CA ARG A 14 -10.45 -10.43 -0.62
C ARG A 14 -9.35 -9.43 -0.30
N HIS A 15 -9.69 -8.28 0.29
CA HIS A 15 -8.69 -7.29 0.66
C HIS A 15 -7.77 -7.78 1.80
N VAL A 16 -8.30 -8.51 2.77
CA VAL A 16 -7.49 -9.11 3.85
C VAL A 16 -6.52 -10.15 3.27
N LEU A 17 -6.98 -10.99 2.34
CA LEU A 17 -6.12 -11.97 1.66
C LEU A 17 -4.98 -11.30 0.88
N THR A 18 -5.24 -10.19 0.19
CA THR A 18 -4.19 -9.41 -0.49
C THR A 18 -3.05 -9.02 0.46
N TYR A 19 -3.37 -8.58 1.68
CA TYR A 19 -2.37 -8.20 2.66
C TYR A 19 -1.66 -9.41 3.28
N MET A 20 -2.36 -10.51 3.48
CA MET A 20 -1.75 -11.75 3.98
C MET A 20 -0.76 -12.34 2.96
N GLU A 21 -1.15 -12.42 1.69
CA GLU A 21 -0.29 -12.90 0.60
C GLU A 21 0.95 -12.02 0.46
N ASP A 22 0.78 -10.69 0.42
CA ASP A 22 1.90 -9.74 0.33
C ASP A 22 2.85 -9.82 1.54
N ALA A 23 2.32 -9.95 2.75
CA ALA A 23 3.13 -10.12 3.96
C ALA A 23 3.94 -11.41 3.93
N VAL A 24 3.34 -12.52 3.51
CA VAL A 24 4.02 -13.82 3.41
C VAL A 24 5.08 -13.80 2.32
N SER A 25 4.80 -13.21 1.14
CA SER A 25 5.81 -13.07 0.08
C SER A 25 7.03 -12.30 0.57
N GLN A 26 6.85 -11.15 1.23
CA GLN A 26 7.96 -10.38 1.79
C GLN A 26 8.73 -11.13 2.88
N LEU A 27 8.02 -11.88 3.73
CA LEU A 27 8.63 -12.70 4.77
C LEU A 27 9.55 -13.77 4.17
N LEU A 28 9.12 -14.39 3.06
CA LEU A 28 9.89 -15.42 2.37
C LEU A 28 11.07 -14.83 1.60
N GLU A 29 10.90 -13.67 0.98
CA GLU A 29 11.96 -12.95 0.25
C GLU A 29 13.08 -12.45 1.17
N ASN A 30 12.75 -12.05 2.41
CA ASN A 30 13.70 -11.46 3.37
C ASN A 30 13.90 -12.34 4.61
N ARG A 31 13.77 -13.66 4.44
CA ARG A 31 13.69 -14.63 5.55
C ARG A 31 14.88 -14.57 6.49
N GLU A 32 16.08 -14.35 5.97
CA GLU A 32 17.32 -14.33 6.75
C GLU A 32 17.38 -13.14 7.71
N ASP A 33 16.99 -11.95 7.24
CA ASP A 33 16.91 -10.75 8.08
C ASP A 33 15.79 -10.88 9.12
N ILE A 34 14.62 -11.36 8.70
CA ILE A 34 13.43 -11.40 9.57
C ILE A 34 13.54 -12.48 10.67
N CYS A 35 14.26 -13.58 10.42
CA CYS A 35 14.54 -14.60 11.44
C CYS A 35 15.24 -14.02 12.68
N GLN A 36 15.98 -12.92 12.55
CA GLN A 36 16.63 -12.24 13.68
C GLN A 36 15.67 -11.35 14.48
N TYR A 37 14.67 -10.74 13.83
CA TYR A 37 13.71 -9.82 14.46
C TYR A 37 12.43 -10.49 14.99
N GLY A 38 12.15 -11.71 14.52
CA GLY A 38 11.01 -12.52 14.91
C GLY A 38 9.79 -12.33 14.01
N ILE A 39 9.18 -13.45 13.60
CA ILE A 39 8.05 -13.50 12.67
C ILE A 39 6.85 -12.70 13.19
N ALA A 40 6.53 -12.81 14.48
CA ALA A 40 5.41 -12.08 15.09
C ALA A 40 5.60 -10.56 15.00
N ARG A 41 6.83 -10.07 15.18
CA ARG A 41 7.17 -8.66 15.08
C ARG A 41 7.05 -8.17 13.63
N PHE A 42 7.53 -8.96 12.66
CA PHE A 42 7.36 -8.65 11.24
C PHE A 42 5.89 -8.43 10.87
N PHE A 43 5.00 -9.37 11.21
CA PHE A 43 3.57 -9.20 10.91
C PHE A 43 2.97 -8.00 11.64
N THR A 44 3.38 -7.74 12.87
CA THR A 44 2.93 -6.57 13.64
C THR A 44 3.30 -5.27 12.93
N GLU A 45 4.55 -5.12 12.49
CA GLU A 45 5.01 -3.93 11.76
C GLU A 45 4.34 -3.81 10.39
N TYR A 46 4.23 -4.91 9.65
CA TYR A 46 3.56 -4.94 8.36
C TYR A 46 2.11 -4.45 8.47
N PHE A 47 1.29 -5.04 9.35
CA PHE A 47 -0.10 -4.62 9.50
C PHE A 47 -0.25 -3.23 10.12
N ASN A 48 0.70 -2.79 10.96
CA ASN A 48 0.75 -1.40 11.40
C ASN A 48 1.00 -0.44 10.24
N SER A 49 1.87 -0.80 9.29
CA SER A 49 2.12 0.00 8.08
C SER A 49 0.87 0.07 7.18
N VAL A 50 0.14 -1.05 7.03
CA VAL A 50 -1.14 -1.09 6.31
C VAL A 50 -2.16 -0.17 6.98
N ARG A 51 -2.31 -0.27 8.31
CA ARG A 51 -3.21 0.59 9.09
C ARG A 51 -2.87 2.08 8.93
N GLN A 52 -1.59 2.42 8.89
CA GLN A 52 -1.11 3.80 8.72
C GLN A 52 -1.15 4.28 7.26
N GLY A 53 -1.22 3.36 6.30
CA GLY A 53 -1.18 3.64 4.86
C GLY A 53 0.22 3.94 4.32
N THR A 54 1.28 3.47 4.99
CA THR A 54 2.67 3.64 4.57
C THR A 54 3.21 2.45 3.76
N HIS A 55 2.50 1.31 3.79
CA HIS A 55 2.83 0.07 3.08
C HIS A 55 2.92 0.20 1.55
N ILE A 56 2.38 1.30 0.99
CA ILE A 56 2.37 1.63 -0.44
C ILE A 56 3.72 2.09 -1.00
N LEU A 57 4.69 2.39 -0.14
CA LEU A 57 5.99 2.90 -0.57
C LEU A 57 6.81 1.77 -1.20
N PHE A 58 7.52 2.09 -2.30
CA PHE A 58 8.35 1.14 -3.04
C PHE A 58 7.60 -0.10 -3.56
N ARG A 59 6.31 0.06 -3.89
CA ARG A 59 5.47 -1.01 -4.44
C ARG A 59 5.22 -0.82 -5.92
N GLU A 60 5.01 -1.94 -6.61
CA GLU A 60 4.50 -1.93 -7.97
C GLU A 60 3.09 -1.34 -8.03
N PHE A 61 2.76 -0.76 -9.18
CA PHE A 61 1.45 -0.16 -9.40
C PHE A 61 0.31 -1.19 -9.33
N SER A 62 0.56 -2.44 -9.72
CA SER A 62 -0.35 -3.57 -9.59
C SER A 62 -0.87 -3.72 -8.15
N PHE A 63 0.03 -3.66 -7.17
CA PHE A 63 -0.29 -3.69 -5.75
C PHE A 63 -1.08 -2.44 -5.30
N VAL A 64 -0.70 -1.26 -5.80
CA VAL A 64 -1.42 0.00 -5.49
C VAL A 64 -2.88 -0.07 -5.95
N GLN A 65 -3.15 -0.66 -7.12
CA GLN A 65 -4.50 -0.82 -7.65
C GLN A 65 -5.33 -1.89 -6.92
N ALA A 66 -4.69 -2.87 -6.28
CA ALA A 66 -5.33 -4.09 -5.78
C ALA A 66 -6.48 -3.84 -4.79
N THR A 67 -6.42 -2.79 -3.96
CA THR A 67 -7.49 -2.47 -2.99
C THR A 67 -7.84 -0.98 -2.97
N PRO A 68 -9.08 -0.60 -2.59
CA PRO A 68 -9.44 0.80 -2.38
C PRO A 68 -8.55 1.51 -1.34
N HIS A 69 -8.14 0.79 -0.29
CA HIS A 69 -7.28 1.34 0.76
C HIS A 69 -5.86 1.63 0.26
N ASN A 70 -5.32 0.77 -0.62
CA ASN A 70 -4.02 0.99 -1.25
C ASN A 70 -4.02 2.26 -2.10
N ARG A 71 -5.05 2.44 -2.94
CA ARG A 71 -5.21 3.64 -3.78
C ARG A 71 -5.32 4.92 -2.94
N ALA A 72 -6.13 4.90 -1.88
CA ALA A 72 -6.27 6.03 -0.97
C ALA A 72 -4.96 6.36 -0.24
N SER A 73 -4.24 5.33 0.21
CA SER A 73 -2.94 5.46 0.89
C SER A 73 -1.87 6.03 -0.05
N PHE A 74 -1.84 5.58 -1.30
CA PHE A 74 -0.96 6.12 -2.34
C PHE A 74 -1.22 7.59 -2.59
N LEU A 75 -2.48 7.99 -2.84
CA LEU A 75 -2.84 9.39 -3.06
C LEU A 75 -2.47 10.26 -1.85
N ARG A 76 -2.72 9.80 -0.63
CA ARG A 76 -2.35 10.53 0.59
C ARG A 76 -0.85 10.79 0.66
N THR A 77 -0.05 9.77 0.43
CA THR A 77 1.42 9.85 0.47
C THR A 77 1.94 10.72 -0.67
N PHE A 78 1.43 10.52 -1.89
CA PHE A 78 1.75 11.34 -3.05
C PHE A 78 1.48 12.82 -2.78
N TRP A 79 0.27 13.16 -2.30
CA TRP A 79 -0.10 14.54 -1.96
C TRP A 79 0.74 15.14 -0.84
N ARG A 80 1.17 14.32 0.12
CA ARG A 80 2.08 14.75 1.19
C ARG A 80 3.44 15.13 0.60
N CYS A 81 4.01 14.28 -0.25
CA CYS A 81 5.28 14.55 -0.92
C CYS A 81 5.18 15.78 -1.82
N PHE A 82 4.11 15.90 -2.61
CA PHE A 82 3.87 17.02 -3.51
C PHE A 82 3.84 18.37 -2.76
N ARG A 83 3.10 18.45 -1.65
CA ARG A 83 3.06 19.66 -0.81
C ARG A 83 4.41 20.00 -0.21
N THR A 84 5.21 19.01 0.19
CA THR A 84 6.55 19.24 0.72
C THR A 84 7.51 19.79 -0.35
N VAL A 85 7.50 19.22 -1.55
CA VAL A 85 8.34 19.69 -2.68
C VAL A 85 7.98 21.11 -3.07
N GLY A 86 6.68 21.42 -3.13
CA GLY A 86 6.20 22.75 -3.47
C GLY A 86 6.55 23.83 -2.45
N LYS A 87 6.55 23.49 -1.16
CA LYS A 87 7.01 24.39 -0.09
C LYS A 87 8.52 24.62 -0.12
N ASN A 88 9.29 23.67 -0.62
CA ASN A 88 10.76 23.73 -0.66
C ASN A 88 11.30 24.30 -1.99
N GLY A 89 10.46 24.91 -2.84
CA GLY A 89 10.89 25.55 -4.09
C GLY A 89 11.30 24.57 -5.20
N GLY A 90 10.96 23.29 -5.09
CA GLY A 90 11.25 22.29 -6.12
C GLY A 90 10.47 22.56 -7.40
N LYS A 91 11.15 22.52 -8.56
CA LYS A 91 10.51 22.68 -9.87
C LYS A 91 9.63 21.46 -10.17
N TYR A 92 8.33 21.67 -10.34
CA TYR A 92 7.28 20.65 -10.53
C TYR A 92 7.35 19.85 -11.86
N SER A 93 8.38 20.06 -12.68
CA SER A 93 8.42 19.64 -14.09
C SER A 93 8.39 18.11 -14.27
N SER A 94 9.04 17.33 -13.40
CA SER A 94 9.10 15.86 -13.57
C SER A 94 7.98 15.08 -12.88
N ILE A 95 7.41 15.60 -11.78
CA ILE A 95 6.40 14.88 -10.97
C ILE A 95 4.99 15.04 -11.54
N CYS A 96 4.70 16.15 -12.23
CA CYS A 96 3.41 16.38 -12.88
C CYS A 96 3.20 15.44 -14.10
N CYS A 97 4.26 15.09 -14.83
CA CYS A 97 4.19 14.13 -15.94
C CYS A 97 3.76 12.73 -15.49
N CYS A 98 4.12 12.31 -14.27
CA CYS A 98 3.69 11.03 -13.71
C CYS A 98 2.23 11.02 -13.24
N LEU A 99 1.53 12.17 -13.23
CA LEU A 99 0.10 12.27 -12.94
C LEU A 99 -0.73 12.35 -14.23
N ALA A 100 -0.23 13.07 -15.24
CA ALA A 100 -0.92 13.25 -16.52
C ALA A 100 -1.00 11.97 -17.37
N THR A 101 -0.18 10.96 -17.07
CA THR A 101 -0.26 9.62 -17.68
C THR A 101 -1.23 8.68 -16.96
N PHE A 102 -1.85 9.08 -15.85
CA PHE A 102 -2.73 8.24 -15.02
C PHE A 102 -4.19 8.70 -14.94
N THR A 103 -4.59 9.70 -15.72
CA THR A 103 -5.99 10.03 -16.02
C THR A 103 -6.30 9.68 -17.47
#